data_AF-A0A352FUH9-F1
#
_entry.id   AF-A0A352FUH9-F1
#
_cell.length_a   1.000
_cell.length_b   1.000
_cell.length_c   1.000
_cell.angle_alpha   90.00
_cell.angle_beta   90.00
_cell.angle_gamma   90.00
#
_symmetry.space_group_name_H-M   'P 1'
#
loop_
_entity.id
_entity.type
_entity.pdbx_description
1 polymer ?
#
loop_
_entity_poly.entity_id
_entity_poly.type
_entity_poly.pdbx_seq_one_letter_code
_entity_poly.pdbx_strand_id
1 'polypeptide(L)'
;DVIIYAIGIEEERDGTLASDGQVILDDIAGVSGGKAFFPQNSAEMDDIFESIALELRHQYAIGYRPSNFNANGKWHHLKVKVNPPRGLPHLFVRSRDGYYAQFLTR
;
A
#
# COMPACT_ATOMS: atom_id res chain seq x y z
N ASP A 1 0.20 0.56 13.30
CA ASP A 1 0.57 0.50 11.88
C ASP A 1 -0.40 1.39 11.12
N VAL A 2 0.03 2.05 10.05
CA VAL A 2 -0.83 2.99 9.30
C VAL A 2 -0.75 2.63 7.81
N ILE A 3 -1.90 2.56 7.16
CA ILE A 3 -2.03 2.31 5.72
C ILE A 3 -2.75 3.50 5.10
N ILE A 4 -2.23 3.97 3.98
CA ILE A 4 -2.68 5.16 3.27
C ILE A 4 -3.35 4.71 1.98
N TYR A 5 -4.63 5.06 1.83
CA TYR A 5 -5.34 4.99 0.56
C TYR A 5 -5.51 6.40 0.02
N ALA A 6 -5.22 6.59 -1.26
CA ALA A 6 -5.37 7.88 -1.94
C ALA A 6 -6.50 7.80 -2.97
N ILE A 7 -7.32 8.84 -3.05
CA ILE A 7 -8.35 8.98 -4.09
C ILE A 7 -8.12 10.33 -4.76
N GLY A 8 -7.67 10.29 -6.02
CA GLY A 8 -7.47 11.47 -6.85
C GLY A 8 -8.70 11.74 -7.70
N ILE A 9 -9.28 12.93 -7.57
CA ILE A 9 -10.38 13.39 -8.44
C ILE A 9 -9.75 14.30 -9.49
N GLU A 10 -9.79 13.87 -10.75
CA GLU A 10 -9.28 14.65 -11.87
C GLU A 10 -10.44 15.37 -12.56
N GLU A 11 -10.38 16.69 -12.60
CA GLU A 11 -11.14 17.46 -13.58
C GLU A 11 -10.29 17.60 -14.84
N GLU A 12 -10.91 17.47 -16.01
CA GLU A 12 -10.35 17.40 -17.39
C GLU A 12 -9.51 18.61 -17.85
N ARG A 13 -8.87 19.36 -16.95
CA ARG A 13 -8.30 20.68 -17.23
C ARG A 13 -6.80 20.71 -17.50
N ASP A 14 -6.03 19.64 -17.23
CA ASP A 14 -4.63 19.55 -17.68
C ASP A 14 -4.06 18.13 -17.55
N GLY A 15 -3.86 17.43 -18.68
CA GLY A 15 -3.51 16.00 -18.70
C GLY A 15 -2.09 15.65 -18.24
N THR A 16 -1.14 16.59 -18.29
CA THR A 16 0.24 16.37 -17.83
C THR A 16 0.38 16.46 -16.31
N LEU A 17 -0.25 17.47 -15.68
CA LEU A 17 -0.25 17.62 -14.22
C LEU A 17 -1.02 16.49 -13.53
N ALA A 18 -2.10 16.02 -14.17
CA ALA A 18 -2.85 14.85 -13.74
C ALA A 18 -1.96 13.61 -13.62
N SER A 19 -1.22 13.27 -14.68
CA SER A 19 -0.32 12.10 -14.70
C SER A 19 0.76 12.15 -13.62
N ASP A 20 1.39 13.30 -13.39
CA ASP A 20 2.42 13.45 -12.34
C ASP A 20 1.80 13.29 -10.94
N GLY A 21 0.59 13.83 -10.74
CA GLY A 21 -0.18 13.65 -9.52
C GLY A 21 -0.51 12.18 -9.24
N GLN A 22 -0.88 11.40 -10.27
CA GLN A 22 -1.19 9.99 -10.11
C GLN A 22 0.02 9.19 -9.60
N VAL A 23 1.19 9.40 -10.22
CA VAL A 23 2.43 8.72 -9.85
C VAL A 23 2.81 9.02 -8.40
N ILE A 24 2.73 10.29 -8.00
CA ILE A 24 3.05 10.71 -6.62
C ILE A 24 2.11 10.04 -5.61
N LEU A 25 0.81 9.98 -5.91
CA LEU A 25 -0.16 9.36 -5.01
C LEU A 25 0.06 7.85 -4.90
N ASP A 26 0.43 7.18 -5.99
CA ASP A 26 0.74 5.75 -5.99
C ASP A 26 1.99 5.45 -5.15
N ASP A 27 3.06 6.26 -5.30
CA ASP A 27 4.28 6.13 -4.49
C ASP A 27 3.98 6.31 -2.99
N ILE A 28 3.22 7.35 -2.62
CA ILE A 28 2.88 7.64 -1.22
C ILE A 28 2.05 6.50 -0.62
N ALA A 29 1.03 6.03 -1.34
CA ALA A 29 0.18 4.95 -0.88
C ALA A 29 0.95 3.62 -0.79
N GLY A 30 1.78 3.34 -1.80
CA GLY A 30 2.59 2.13 -1.94
C GLY A 30 3.56 1.90 -0.78
N VAL A 31 4.22 2.96 -0.29
CA VAL A 31 5.13 2.86 0.88
C VAL A 31 4.45 2.25 2.11
N SER A 32 3.15 2.53 2.28
CA SER A 32 2.35 1.99 3.39
C SER A 32 1.73 0.61 3.10
N GLY A 33 1.78 0.15 1.85
CA GLY A 33 1.08 -1.04 1.37
C GLY A 33 -0.37 -0.79 0.92
N GLY A 34 -0.81 0.46 0.84
CA GLY A 34 -2.11 0.87 0.31
C GLY A 34 -2.09 1.11 -1.20
N LYS A 35 -3.08 1.86 -1.71
CA LYS A 35 -3.24 2.14 -3.15
C LYS A 35 -3.79 3.53 -3.43
N ALA A 36 -3.45 4.06 -4.60
CA ALA A 36 -4.14 5.19 -5.19
C ALA A 36 -5.26 4.73 -6.15
N PHE A 37 -6.36 5.47 -6.17
CA PHE A 37 -7.50 5.25 -7.07
C PHE A 37 -7.89 6.58 -7.73
N PHE A 38 -8.38 6.50 -8.97
CA PHE A 38 -8.68 7.66 -9.81
C PHE A 38 -10.05 7.50 -10.48
N PRO A 39 -11.16 7.61 -9.71
CA PRO A 39 -12.49 7.42 -10.24
C PRO A 39 -12.85 8.48 -11.28
N GLN A 40 -13.52 8.06 -12.35
CA GLN A 40 -14.05 8.93 -13.40
C GLN A 40 -15.46 9.46 -13.09
N ASN A 41 -16.18 8.80 -12.17
CA ASN A 41 -17.54 9.16 -11.79
C ASN A 41 -17.88 8.70 -10.37
N SER A 42 -19.04 9.12 -9.86
CA SER A 42 -19.48 8.80 -8.50
C SER A 42 -19.75 7.31 -8.27
N ALA A 43 -20.21 6.57 -9.28
CA ALA A 43 -20.46 5.14 -9.14
C ALA A 43 -19.14 4.37 -8.94
N GLU A 44 -18.11 4.71 -9.71
CA GLU A 44 -16.77 4.13 -9.54
C GLU A 44 -16.17 4.49 -8.16
N MET A 45 -16.45 5.70 -7.67
CA MET A 45 -16.03 6.11 -6.33
C MET A 45 -16.68 5.25 -5.24
N ASP A 46 -17.98 4.95 -5.36
CA ASP A 46 -18.70 4.06 -4.44
C ASP A 46 -18.10 2.64 -4.47
N ASP A 47 -17.82 2.10 -5.66
CA ASP A 47 -17.18 0.78 -5.84
C ASP A 47 -15.78 0.72 -5.21
N ILE A 48 -15.00 1.80 -5.33
CA ILE A 48 -13.69 1.93 -4.69
C ILE A 48 -13.83 1.92 -3.16
N PHE A 49 -14.79 2.67 -2.60
CA PHE A 49 -15.00 2.67 -1.16
C PHE A 49 -15.40 1.31 -0.62
N GLU A 50 -16.28 0.58 -1.32
CA GLU A 50 -16.65 -0.79 -0.94
C GLU A 50 -15.44 -1.72 -1.00
N SER A 51 -14.62 -1.61 -2.04
CA SER A 51 -13.39 -2.39 -2.17
C SER A 51 -12.40 -2.13 -1.03
N ILE A 52 -12.20 -0.86 -0.65
CA ILE A 52 -11.35 -0.48 0.50
C ILE A 52 -11.94 -1.05 1.80
N ALA A 53 -13.26 -0.96 2.00
CA ALA A 53 -13.90 -1.49 3.21
C ALA A 53 -13.74 -3.02 3.34
N LEU A 54 -13.87 -3.75 2.23
CA LEU A 54 -13.62 -5.20 2.18
C LEU A 54 -12.15 -5.53 2.48
N GLU A 55 -11.21 -4.77 1.92
CA GLU A 55 -9.78 -4.96 2.16
C GLU A 55 -9.40 -4.74 3.62
N LEU A 56 -9.91 -3.67 4.23
CA LEU A 56 -9.71 -3.36 5.65
C LEU A 56 -10.27 -4.47 6.56
N ARG A 57 -11.34 -5.14 6.15
CA ARG A 57 -11.93 -6.27 6.89
C ARG A 57 -11.07 -7.53 6.84
N HIS A 58 -10.26 -7.69 5.79
CA HIS A 58 -9.43 -8.88 5.55
C HIS A 58 -7.94 -8.62 5.78
N GLN A 59 -7.60 -7.63 6.60
CA GLN A 59 -6.23 -7.27 6.91
C GLN A 59 -5.66 -8.14 8.04
N TYR A 60 -4.46 -8.67 7.83
CA TYR A 60 -3.73 -9.46 8.82
C TYR A 60 -2.47 -8.72 9.27
N ALA A 61 -2.26 -8.62 10.58
CA ALA A 61 -1.03 -8.08 11.15
C ALA A 61 -0.01 -9.21 11.35
N ILE A 62 1.14 -9.12 10.68
CA ILE A 62 2.24 -10.10 10.80
C ILE A 62 3.43 -9.42 11.46
N GLY A 63 3.88 -9.97 12.59
CA GLY A 63 5.12 -9.56 13.24
C GLY A 63 6.32 -10.28 12.64
N TYR A 64 7.31 -9.53 12.15
CA TYR A 64 8.59 -10.07 11.68
C TYR A 64 9.74 -9.43 12.46
N ARG A 65 10.65 -10.25 12.99
CA ARG A 65 11.90 -9.81 13.60
C ARG A 65 13.06 -10.42 12.81
N PRO A 66 13.94 -9.61 12.19
CA PRO A 66 15.08 -10.15 11.46
C PRO A 66 16.07 -10.79 12.45
N SER A 67 16.69 -11.90 12.02
CA SER A 67 17.62 -12.69 12.85
C SER A 67 18.85 -11.87 13.27
N ASN A 68 19.34 -10.99 12.39
CA ASN A 68 20.50 -10.13 12.61
C ASN A 68 20.07 -8.65 12.58
N PHE A 69 19.16 -8.25 13.47
CA PHE A 69 18.71 -6.87 13.55
C PHE A 69 19.90 -5.94 13.86
N ASN A 70 20.16 -4.97 12.98
CA ASN A 70 21.16 -3.94 13.18
C ASN A 70 20.46 -2.57 13.17
N ALA A 71 20.45 -1.88 14.31
CA ALA A 71 19.83 -0.57 14.50
C ALA A 71 20.67 0.56 13.88
N ASN A 72 20.87 0.51 12.57
CA ASN A 72 21.81 1.36 11.84
C ASN A 72 21.14 2.56 11.13
N GLY A 73 19.82 2.76 11.31
CA GLY A 73 19.07 3.82 10.64
C GLY A 73 18.88 3.61 9.14
N LYS A 74 19.31 2.48 8.55
CA LYS A 74 19.21 2.23 7.12
C LYS A 74 17.83 1.71 6.74
N TRP A 75 17.49 1.86 5.47
CA TRP A 75 16.30 1.26 4.87
C TRP A 75 16.50 -0.26 4.69
N HIS A 76 15.53 -1.03 5.15
CA HIS A 76 15.46 -2.47 4.96
C HIS A 76 14.25 -2.81 4.10
N HIS A 77 14.48 -3.33 2.90
CA HIS A 77 13.42 -3.77 2.00
C HIS A 77 12.75 -5.04 2.53
N LEU A 78 11.42 -5.10 2.48
CA LEU A 78 10.61 -6.23 2.89
C LEU A 78 10.00 -6.90 1.65
N LYS A 79 10.05 -8.22 1.60
CA LYS A 79 9.37 -9.01 0.56
C LYS A 79 8.55 -10.10 1.21
N VAL A 80 7.23 -9.98 1.10
CA VAL A 80 6.29 -11.00 1.59
C VAL A 80 5.90 -11.91 0.43
N LYS A 81 5.92 -13.22 0.67
CA LYS A 81 5.45 -14.23 -0.30
C LYS A 81 4.43 -15.12 0.40
N VAL A 82 3.30 -15.34 -0.25
CA VAL A 82 2.27 -16.29 0.21
C VAL A 82 2.36 -17.54 -0.64
N ASN A 83 2.27 -18.70 0.01
CA ASN A 83 2.15 -19.99 -0.66
C ASN A 83 0.68 -20.44 -0.64
N PRO A 84 -0.09 -20.28 -1.73
CA PRO A 84 -1.51 -20.57 -1.74
C PRO A 84 -1.78 -22.09 -1.63
N PRO A 85 -2.73 -22.52 -0.79
CA PRO A 85 -3.20 -23.90 -0.79
C PRO A 85 -3.82 -24.29 -2.14
N ARG A 86 -3.78 -25.58 -2.49
CA ARG A 86 -4.40 -26.09 -3.72
C ARG A 86 -5.90 -25.80 -3.72
N GLY A 87 -6.41 -25.23 -4.82
CA GLY A 87 -7.84 -24.94 -5.01
C GLY A 87 -8.26 -23.52 -4.66
N LEU A 88 -7.37 -22.67 -4.12
CA LEU A 88 -7.67 -21.24 -3.97
C LEU A 88 -7.41 -20.45 -5.27
N PRO A 89 -8.17 -19.36 -5.50
CA PRO A 89 -7.87 -18.41 -6.55
C PRO A 89 -6.54 -17.68 -6.29
N HIS A 90 -6.06 -16.94 -7.29
CA HIS A 90 -4.82 -16.19 -7.18
C HIS A 90 -4.88 -15.19 -6.01
N LEU A 91 -3.90 -15.24 -5.11
CA LEU A 91 -3.82 -14.35 -3.96
C LEU A 91 -2.86 -13.20 -4.25
N PHE A 92 -3.32 -11.97 -4.06
CA PHE A 92 -2.48 -10.78 -4.14
C PHE A 92 -1.97 -10.43 -2.75
N VAL A 93 -0.65 -10.39 -2.60
CA VAL A 93 -0.01 -10.00 -1.34
C VAL A 93 0.25 -8.50 -1.38
N ARG A 94 -0.20 -7.79 -0.36
CA ARG A 94 0.18 -6.40 -0.11
C ARG A 94 0.86 -6.27 1.23
N SER A 95 1.94 -5.52 1.24
CA SER A 95 2.75 -5.26 2.43
C SER A 95 3.50 -3.96 2.20
N ARG A 96 3.92 -3.32 3.30
CA ARG A 96 4.92 -2.25 3.23
C ARG A 96 6.15 -2.70 2.44
N ASP A 97 6.75 -1.77 1.70
CA ASP A 97 7.98 -2.02 0.93
C ASP A 97 9.22 -2.21 1.81
N GLY A 98 9.15 -1.77 3.06
CA GLY A 98 10.27 -1.86 3.97
C GLY A 98 10.06 -1.08 5.25
N TYR A 99 11.14 -0.93 6.01
CA TYR A 99 11.18 -0.13 7.22
C TYR A 99 12.58 0.42 7.45
N TYR A 100 12.67 1.53 8.18
CA TYR A 100 13.94 2.02 8.72
C TYR A 100 14.25 1.33 10.04
N ALA A 101 15.47 0.81 10.19
CA ALA A 101 15.94 0.26 11.45
C ALA A 101 16.19 1.39 12.44
N GLN A 102 15.17 1.74 13.25
CA GLN A 102 15.28 2.81 14.24
C GLN A 102 16.51 2.63 15.13
N PHE A 103 17.25 3.71 15.36
CA PHE A 103 18.33 3.73 16.33
C PHE A 103 17.77 3.32 17.69
N LEU A 104 18.41 2.36 18.35
CA LEU A 104 18.11 2.06 19.74
C LEU A 104 18.48 3.30 20.54
N THR A 105 17.46 4.07 20.91
CA THR A 105 17.64 5.20 21.84
C THR A 105 17.84 4.55 23.21
N ARG A 106 18.97 4.88 23.84
CA ARG A 106 19.43 4.25 25.07
C ARG A 106 18.72 4.82 26.30
#